data_AF-N9PFL5-F1
#
_entry.id   AF-N9PFL5-F1
#
_cell.length_a   1.000
_cell.length_b   1.000
_cell.length_c   1.000
_cell.angle_alpha   90.00
_cell.angle_beta   90.00
_cell.angle_gamma   90.00
#
_symmetry.space_group_name_H-M   'P 1'
#
loop_
_entity.id
_entity.type
_entity.pdbx_description
1 polymer ?
#
loop_
_entity_poly.entity_id
_entity_poly.type
_entity_poly.pdbx_seq_one_letter_code
_entity_poly.pdbx_strand_id
1 'polypeptide(L)'
;MKLTFIMSLVLFLIWSAYQTHQHPQLKFNSLTDRISSPLDTRLRYRIAEVDPRFKLSIEQVKSISQQATQIWKDGTGQDYFVYDPNAQLAIHLIYDERQIESEQRREHLSQLQSNQQHWQDKKQQLDLIEQEILSSKQLLDLKQQQLNQQIQYYNQEQHNALQHPASYANPDYFQQRQRDLEQNVKLLQQEVDQYNQRIAQLNQQVDELNALDQQLTSSVSQFKQRFKPHLFHKGLFNGKQILIYEFESEDDLRLTLAHEFGHALGLQHTDDPQALMYPVMKEQNATHFRLTQADRALLLTR
;
A
#
# COMPACT_ATOMS: atom_id res chain seq x y z
N MET A 1 -48.91 -42.36 29.38
CA MET A 1 -47.65 -42.33 28.60
C MET A 1 -47.80 -41.68 27.23
N LYS A 2 -48.73 -42.10 26.36
CA LYS A 2 -48.88 -41.47 25.02
C LYS A 2 -49.32 -40.00 25.08
N LEU A 3 -50.31 -39.66 25.90
CA LEU A 3 -50.83 -38.28 26.02
C LEU A 3 -49.81 -37.31 26.62
N THR A 4 -49.08 -37.73 27.66
CA THR A 4 -48.02 -36.94 28.30
C THR A 4 -46.86 -36.67 27.35
N PHE A 5 -46.48 -37.66 26.55
CA PHE A 5 -45.45 -37.50 25.52
C PHE A 5 -45.87 -36.52 24.42
N ILE A 6 -47.12 -36.61 23.93
CA ILE A 6 -47.65 -35.69 22.93
C ILE A 6 -47.70 -34.26 23.48
N MET A 7 -48.14 -34.06 24.72
CA MET A 7 -48.21 -32.74 25.34
C MET A 7 -46.82 -32.11 25.52
N SER A 8 -45.82 -32.89 25.96
CA SER A 8 -44.43 -32.42 26.05
C SER A 8 -43.85 -32.05 24.68
N LEU A 9 -44.17 -32.81 23.63
CA LEU A 9 -43.75 -32.51 22.26
C LEU A 9 -44.37 -31.20 21.75
N VAL A 10 -45.67 -30.99 21.98
CA VAL A 10 -46.36 -29.76 21.58
C VAL A 10 -45.80 -28.53 22.30
N LEU A 11 -45.56 -28.62 23.61
CA LEU A 11 -44.94 -27.54 24.38
C LEU A 11 -43.53 -27.22 23.88
N PHE A 12 -42.73 -28.25 23.55
CA PHE A 12 -41.41 -28.06 22.97
C PHE A 12 -41.47 -27.37 21.60
N LEU A 13 -42.42 -27.76 20.73
CA LEU A 13 -42.60 -27.14 19.41
C LEU A 13 -43.03 -25.68 19.53
N ILE A 14 -43.97 -25.35 20.43
CA ILE A 14 -44.40 -23.97 20.69
C ILE A 14 -43.25 -23.14 21.23
N TRP A 15 -42.50 -23.66 22.21
CA TRP A 15 -41.34 -23.00 22.78
C TRP A 15 -40.23 -22.78 21.73
N SER A 16 -39.92 -23.80 20.93
CA SER A 16 -38.93 -23.72 19.86
C SER A 16 -39.32 -22.69 18.79
N ALA A 17 -40.60 -22.65 18.40
CA ALA A 17 -41.15 -21.69 17.46
C ALA A 17 -41.09 -20.25 18.01
N TYR A 18 -41.50 -20.05 19.27
CA TYR A 18 -41.40 -18.75 19.94
C TYR A 18 -39.95 -18.27 20.02
N GLN A 19 -39.03 -19.15 20.40
CA GLN A 19 -37.61 -18.83 20.50
C GLN A 19 -37.02 -18.48 19.13
N THR A 20 -37.37 -19.21 18.07
CA THR A 20 -36.93 -18.89 16.69
C THR A 20 -37.53 -17.58 16.18
N HIS A 21 -38.75 -17.24 16.59
CA HIS A 21 -39.35 -15.95 16.24
C HIS A 21 -38.65 -14.77 16.93
N GLN A 22 -38.31 -14.91 18.22
CA GLN A 22 -37.58 -13.87 18.96
C GLN A 22 -36.09 -13.79 18.59
N HIS A 23 -35.51 -14.91 18.17
CA HIS A 23 -34.10 -15.03 17.82
C HIS A 23 -33.95 -15.80 16.49
N PRO A 24 -34.19 -15.14 15.35
CA PRO A 24 -34.13 -15.77 14.02
C PRO A 24 -32.80 -16.46 13.72
N GLN A 25 -31.70 -15.99 14.31
CA GLN A 25 -30.37 -16.58 14.15
C GLN A 25 -30.27 -18.03 14.68
N LEU A 26 -31.16 -18.46 15.58
CA LEU A 26 -31.12 -19.81 16.14
C LEU A 26 -31.49 -20.91 15.14
N LYS A 27 -31.99 -20.55 13.96
CA LYS A 27 -32.19 -21.50 12.85
C LYS A 27 -30.87 -22.14 12.36
N PHE A 28 -29.73 -21.55 12.71
CA PHE A 28 -28.39 -22.07 12.39
C PHE A 28 -27.79 -22.96 13.48
N ASN A 29 -28.43 -23.03 14.64
CA ASN A 29 -28.01 -23.93 15.71
C ASN A 29 -28.63 -25.30 15.49
N SER A 30 -27.89 -26.38 15.77
CA SER A 30 -28.43 -27.73 15.63
C SER A 30 -29.58 -27.96 16.61
N LEU A 31 -30.54 -28.83 16.25
CA LEU A 31 -31.64 -29.17 17.16
C LEU A 31 -31.13 -29.78 18.47
N THR A 32 -30.05 -30.55 18.41
CA THR A 32 -29.38 -31.11 19.59
C THR A 32 -28.87 -30.01 20.51
N ASP A 33 -28.24 -28.95 19.98
CA ASP A 33 -27.75 -27.83 20.78
C ASP A 33 -28.89 -27.06 21.42
N ARG A 34 -29.97 -26.84 20.66
CA ARG A 34 -31.16 -26.13 21.17
C ARG A 34 -31.85 -26.91 22.30
N ILE A 35 -31.70 -28.24 22.33
CA ILE A 35 -32.20 -29.10 23.41
C ILE A 35 -31.24 -29.10 24.61
N SER A 36 -29.93 -29.22 24.38
CA SER A 36 -28.92 -29.30 25.45
C SER A 36 -28.63 -27.96 26.11
N SER A 37 -28.84 -26.86 25.41
CA SER A 37 -28.57 -25.49 25.88
C SER A 37 -29.75 -24.57 25.55
N PRO A 38 -30.93 -24.81 26.14
CA PRO A 38 -32.17 -24.17 25.71
C PRO A 38 -32.20 -22.66 25.94
N LEU A 39 -31.43 -22.15 26.91
CA LEU A 39 -31.34 -20.73 27.21
C LEU A 39 -30.21 -20.02 26.44
N ASP A 40 -29.38 -20.74 25.70
CA ASP A 40 -28.29 -20.17 24.92
C ASP A 40 -28.83 -19.66 23.58
N THR A 41 -28.88 -18.33 23.45
CA THR A 41 -29.40 -17.65 22.25
C THR A 41 -28.30 -17.19 21.29
N ARG A 42 -27.05 -17.59 21.54
CA ARG A 42 -25.90 -17.25 20.70
C ARG A 42 -25.90 -18.04 19.39
N LEU A 43 -25.44 -17.39 18.35
CA LEU A 43 -25.23 -17.97 17.03
C LEU A 43 -23.97 -18.85 17.04
N ARG A 44 -24.14 -20.13 16.75
CA ARG A 44 -23.04 -21.09 16.62
C ARG A 44 -22.45 -21.04 15.23
N TYR A 45 -21.13 -21.05 15.12
CA TYR A 45 -20.43 -21.09 13.82
C TYR A 45 -19.19 -21.98 13.85
N ARG A 46 -18.77 -22.43 12.67
CA ARG A 46 -17.53 -23.19 12.47
C ARG A 46 -16.78 -22.73 11.23
N ILE A 47 -15.48 -23.02 11.20
CA ILE A 47 -14.69 -22.96 9.98
C ILE A 47 -14.81 -24.32 9.29
N ALA A 48 -15.26 -24.33 8.04
CA ALA A 48 -15.46 -25.55 7.28
C ALA A 48 -14.26 -25.89 6.41
N GLU A 49 -13.96 -25.01 5.44
CA GLU A 49 -12.86 -25.19 4.50
C GLU A 49 -12.09 -23.89 4.37
N VAL A 50 -10.77 -24.00 4.36
CA VAL A 50 -9.85 -22.90 4.08
C VAL A 50 -8.99 -23.37 2.93
N ASP A 51 -9.14 -22.74 1.76
CA ASP A 51 -8.28 -23.05 0.63
C ASP A 51 -6.82 -22.77 0.99
N PRO A 52 -5.90 -23.76 0.88
CA PRO A 52 -4.51 -23.62 1.31
C PRO A 52 -3.75 -22.54 0.52
N ARG A 53 -4.25 -22.10 -0.64
CA ARG A 53 -3.66 -21.00 -1.42
C ARG A 53 -3.71 -19.66 -0.70
N PHE A 54 -4.64 -19.48 0.25
CA PHE A 54 -4.62 -18.32 1.14
C PHE A 54 -3.47 -18.36 2.16
N LYS A 55 -2.75 -19.49 2.29
CA LYS A 55 -1.67 -19.69 3.27
C LYS A 55 -2.11 -19.45 4.72
N LEU A 56 -3.39 -19.69 5.00
CA LEU A 56 -3.98 -19.66 6.34
C LEU A 56 -4.40 -21.07 6.75
N SER A 57 -4.15 -21.42 8.01
CA SER A 57 -4.69 -22.63 8.63
C SER A 57 -6.11 -22.38 9.17
N ILE A 58 -6.86 -23.46 9.37
CA ILE A 58 -8.18 -23.42 10.01
C ILE A 58 -8.11 -22.74 11.39
N GLU A 59 -7.08 -23.00 12.18
CA GLU A 59 -6.92 -22.38 13.52
C GLU A 59 -6.65 -20.87 13.43
N GLN A 60 -5.89 -20.41 12.42
CA GLN A 60 -5.72 -18.96 12.19
C GLN A 60 -7.05 -18.31 11.81
N VAL A 61 -7.80 -18.89 10.86
CA VAL A 61 -9.10 -18.35 10.45
C VAL A 61 -10.10 -18.36 11.60
N LYS A 62 -10.08 -19.39 12.44
CA LYS A 62 -10.87 -19.45 13.68
C LYS A 62 -10.49 -18.33 14.64
N SER A 63 -9.21 -18.08 14.87
CA SER A 63 -8.76 -16.97 15.71
C SER A 63 -9.24 -15.62 15.16
N ILE A 64 -9.08 -15.38 13.85
CA ILE A 64 -9.54 -14.16 13.18
C ILE A 64 -11.07 -14.01 13.28
N SER A 65 -11.81 -15.11 13.12
CA SER A 65 -13.27 -15.12 13.27
C SER A 65 -13.70 -14.80 14.71
N GLN A 66 -12.98 -15.30 15.71
CA GLN A 66 -13.24 -14.96 17.11
C GLN A 66 -12.97 -13.47 17.37
N GLN A 67 -11.90 -12.91 16.82
CA GLN A 67 -11.64 -11.47 16.88
C GLN A 67 -12.75 -10.67 16.18
N ALA A 68 -13.27 -11.16 15.05
CA ALA A 68 -14.40 -10.54 14.35
C ALA A 68 -15.67 -10.53 15.21
N THR A 69 -15.98 -11.64 15.91
CA THR A 69 -17.10 -11.69 16.85
C THR A 69 -16.90 -10.79 18.07
N GLN A 70 -15.65 -10.56 18.48
CA GLN A 70 -15.32 -9.68 19.60
C GLN A 70 -15.69 -8.22 19.31
N ILE A 71 -15.65 -7.78 18.05
CA ILE A 71 -16.10 -6.43 17.65
C ILE A 71 -17.56 -6.18 18.07
N TRP A 72 -18.44 -7.17 17.86
CA TRP A 72 -19.83 -7.09 18.27
C TRP A 72 -19.97 -7.08 19.78
N LYS A 73 -19.20 -7.91 20.48
CA LYS A 73 -19.21 -8.00 21.94
C LYS A 73 -18.73 -6.71 22.61
N ASP A 74 -17.59 -6.17 22.18
CA ASP A 74 -17.04 -4.92 22.69
C ASP A 74 -17.96 -3.74 22.37
N GLY A 75 -18.59 -3.77 21.19
CA GLY A 75 -19.50 -2.72 20.74
C GLY A 75 -20.85 -2.70 21.46
N THR A 76 -21.31 -3.80 22.05
CA THR A 76 -22.68 -3.94 22.58
C THR A 76 -22.74 -4.41 24.03
N GLY A 77 -21.65 -4.95 24.56
CA GLY A 77 -21.60 -5.64 25.85
C GLY A 77 -22.24 -7.04 25.85
N GLN A 78 -22.80 -7.50 24.73
CA GLN A 78 -23.47 -8.80 24.61
C GLN A 78 -22.64 -9.77 23.77
N ASP A 79 -22.54 -11.00 24.25
CA ASP A 79 -21.88 -12.07 23.52
C ASP A 79 -22.91 -12.74 22.60
N TYR A 80 -22.81 -12.52 21.29
CA TYR A 80 -23.78 -13.01 20.30
C TYR A 80 -23.37 -14.33 19.64
N PHE A 81 -22.11 -14.75 19.77
CA PHE A 81 -21.54 -15.82 18.97
C PHE A 81 -20.82 -16.84 19.83
N VAL A 82 -20.77 -18.09 19.37
CA VAL A 82 -19.93 -19.11 19.99
C VAL A 82 -19.38 -20.03 18.92
N TYR A 83 -18.09 -20.32 18.99
CA TYR A 83 -17.47 -21.29 18.09
C TYR A 83 -17.90 -22.69 18.49
N ASP A 84 -18.37 -23.48 17.53
CA ASP A 84 -18.76 -24.87 17.72
C ASP A 84 -18.42 -25.66 16.45
N PRO A 85 -17.52 -26.66 16.50
CA PRO A 85 -17.11 -27.42 15.32
C PRO A 85 -18.26 -28.16 14.62
N ASN A 86 -19.41 -28.36 15.29
CA ASN A 86 -20.60 -29.02 14.75
C ASN A 86 -21.68 -28.03 14.29
N ALA A 87 -21.42 -26.71 14.33
CA ALA A 87 -22.38 -25.69 13.92
C ALA A 87 -22.84 -25.85 12.46
N GLN A 88 -24.08 -25.44 12.19
CA GLN A 88 -24.59 -25.44 10.81
C GLN A 88 -24.09 -24.23 10.00
N LEU A 89 -23.91 -23.07 10.64
CA LEU A 89 -23.30 -21.90 10.01
C LEU A 89 -21.82 -22.18 9.76
N ALA A 90 -21.51 -22.47 8.50
CA ALA A 90 -20.19 -22.79 8.03
C ALA A 90 -19.54 -21.56 7.38
N ILE A 91 -18.25 -21.34 7.67
CA ILE A 91 -17.42 -20.34 7.01
C ILE A 91 -16.47 -21.07 6.04
N HIS A 92 -16.49 -20.65 4.78
CA HIS A 92 -15.62 -21.17 3.72
C HIS A 92 -14.76 -20.05 3.15
N LEU A 93 -13.44 -20.25 3.08
CA LEU A 93 -12.53 -19.38 2.34
C LEU A 93 -12.25 -20.04 0.99
N ILE A 94 -12.75 -19.44 -0.08
CA ILE A 94 -12.69 -19.95 -1.45
C ILE A 94 -11.74 -19.07 -2.25
N TYR A 95 -10.60 -19.63 -2.67
CA TYR A 95 -9.62 -18.91 -3.45
C TYR A 95 -10.01 -18.98 -4.93
N ASP A 96 -10.45 -17.85 -5.49
CA ASP A 96 -10.85 -17.74 -6.90
C ASP A 96 -10.23 -16.52 -7.60
N GLU A 97 -10.73 -16.21 -8.79
CA GLU A 97 -10.23 -15.11 -9.62
C GLU A 97 -10.18 -13.77 -8.88
N ARG A 98 -11.05 -13.52 -7.89
CA ARG A 98 -11.06 -12.26 -7.13
C ARG A 98 -9.80 -12.10 -6.29
N GLN A 99 -9.45 -13.12 -5.50
CA GLN A 99 -8.20 -13.10 -4.72
C GLN A 99 -6.98 -13.03 -5.63
N ILE A 100 -6.98 -13.75 -6.77
CA ILE A 100 -5.90 -13.72 -7.76
C ILE A 100 -5.72 -12.30 -8.31
N GLU A 101 -6.81 -11.65 -8.72
CA GLU A 101 -6.77 -10.28 -9.23
C GLU A 101 -6.30 -9.28 -8.18
N SER A 102 -6.73 -9.45 -6.93
CA SER A 102 -6.31 -8.62 -5.79
C SER A 102 -4.81 -8.75 -5.52
N GLU A 103 -4.29 -9.97 -5.51
CA GLU A 103 -2.86 -10.26 -5.35
C GLU A 103 -2.02 -9.66 -6.48
N GLN A 104 -2.44 -9.87 -7.73
CA GLN A 104 -1.77 -9.28 -8.89
C GLN A 104 -1.82 -7.75 -8.85
N ARG A 105 -2.95 -7.15 -8.45
CA ARG A 105 -3.07 -5.69 -8.32
C ARG A 105 -2.07 -5.15 -7.31
N ARG A 106 -1.94 -5.78 -6.14
CA ARG A 106 -0.98 -5.36 -5.10
C ARG A 106 0.46 -5.51 -5.58
N GLU A 107 0.79 -6.60 -6.26
CA GLU A 107 2.13 -6.80 -6.82
C GLU A 107 2.49 -5.72 -7.83
N HIS A 108 1.62 -5.45 -8.81
CA HIS A 108 1.83 -4.39 -9.79
C HIS A 108 1.91 -3.00 -9.13
N LEU A 109 1.11 -2.72 -8.11
CA LEU A 109 1.18 -1.46 -7.37
C LEU A 109 2.52 -1.29 -6.66
N SER A 110 3.04 -2.37 -6.05
CA SER A 110 4.36 -2.36 -5.41
C SER A 110 5.48 -2.10 -6.43
N GLN A 111 5.41 -2.71 -7.62
CA GLN A 111 6.36 -2.45 -8.71
C GLN A 111 6.30 -0.99 -9.18
N LEU A 112 5.10 -0.41 -9.32
CA LEU A 112 4.94 1.00 -9.67
C LEU A 112 5.55 1.93 -8.62
N GLN A 113 5.33 1.64 -7.34
CA GLN A 113 5.91 2.40 -6.23
C GLN A 113 7.44 2.32 -6.23
N SER A 114 8.00 1.12 -6.46
CA SER A 114 9.46 0.94 -6.55
C SER A 114 10.06 1.70 -7.74
N ASN A 115 9.40 1.65 -8.91
CA ASN A 115 9.85 2.40 -10.10
C ASN A 115 9.76 3.92 -9.89
N GLN A 116 8.69 4.39 -9.22
CA GLN A 116 8.55 5.79 -8.86
C GLN A 116 9.66 6.25 -7.91
N GLN A 117 9.99 5.44 -6.89
CA GLN A 117 11.10 5.75 -5.98
C GLN A 117 12.43 5.80 -6.74
N HIS A 118 12.69 4.84 -7.62
CA HIS A 118 13.91 4.82 -8.42
C HIS A 118 14.06 6.06 -9.30
N TRP A 119 12.95 6.50 -9.91
CA TRP A 119 12.92 7.75 -10.69
C TRP A 119 13.22 8.97 -9.81
N GLN A 120 12.63 9.04 -8.62
CA GLN A 120 12.86 10.14 -7.67
C GLN A 120 14.32 10.20 -7.22
N ASP A 121 14.93 9.06 -6.92
CA ASP A 121 16.33 8.98 -6.50
C ASP A 121 17.27 9.47 -7.61
N LYS A 122 17.04 9.04 -8.87
CA LYS A 122 17.80 9.52 -10.03
C LYS A 122 17.60 11.02 -10.28
N LYS A 123 16.37 11.53 -10.10
CA LYS A 123 16.10 12.98 -10.23
C LYS A 123 16.90 13.78 -9.21
N GLN A 124 16.95 13.32 -7.96
CA GLN A 124 17.75 13.98 -6.91
C GLN A 124 19.25 13.96 -7.22
N GLN A 125 19.77 12.84 -7.74
CA GLN A 125 21.17 12.76 -8.17
C GLN A 125 21.48 13.74 -9.31
N LEU A 126 20.58 13.88 -10.28
CA LEU A 126 20.70 14.82 -11.37
C LEU A 126 20.72 16.28 -10.90
N ASP A 127 19.89 16.63 -9.91
CA ASP A 127 19.86 17.98 -9.34
C ASP A 127 21.22 18.35 -8.71
N LEU A 128 21.90 17.38 -8.06
CA LEU A 128 23.23 17.58 -7.49
C LEU A 128 24.29 17.80 -8.58
N ILE A 129 24.26 16.99 -9.64
CA ILE A 129 25.22 17.10 -10.76
C ILE A 129 25.03 18.45 -11.50
N GLU A 130 23.79 18.90 -11.66
CA GLU A 130 23.48 20.20 -12.26
C GLU A 130 24.11 21.35 -11.45
N GLN A 131 24.00 21.31 -10.12
CA GLN A 131 24.63 22.29 -9.24
C GLN A 131 26.17 22.27 -9.33
N GLU A 132 26.77 21.09 -9.40
CA GLU A 132 28.23 20.93 -9.57
C GLU A 132 28.72 21.49 -10.91
N ILE A 133 27.94 21.28 -11.99
CA ILE A 133 28.24 21.81 -13.32
C ILE A 133 28.18 23.34 -13.33
N LEU A 134 27.12 23.93 -12.74
CA LEU A 134 27.01 25.39 -12.64
C LEU A 134 28.19 26.00 -11.89
N SER A 135 28.57 25.38 -10.77
CA SER A 135 29.72 25.82 -9.96
C SER A 135 31.05 25.68 -10.72
N SER A 136 31.24 24.55 -11.41
CA SER A 136 32.44 24.28 -12.22
C SER A 136 32.59 25.28 -13.36
N LYS A 137 31.48 25.64 -14.03
CA LYS A 137 31.45 26.62 -15.11
C LYS A 137 31.93 27.99 -14.62
N GLN A 138 31.39 28.47 -13.51
CA GLN A 138 31.80 29.75 -12.91
C GLN A 138 33.28 29.77 -12.56
N LEU A 139 33.82 28.68 -12.01
CA LEU A 139 35.24 28.58 -11.68
C LEU A 139 36.13 28.62 -12.93
N LEU A 140 35.75 27.90 -14.00
CA LEU A 140 36.46 27.91 -15.27
C LEU A 140 36.45 29.30 -15.91
N ASP A 141 35.32 30.00 -15.89
CA ASP A 141 35.18 31.36 -16.41
C ASP A 141 36.14 32.32 -15.66
N LEU A 142 36.23 32.20 -14.34
CA LEU A 142 37.17 32.99 -13.51
C LEU A 142 38.63 32.68 -13.86
N LYS A 143 39.01 31.40 -13.95
CA LYS A 143 40.38 30.99 -14.32
C LYS A 143 40.76 31.48 -15.72
N GLN A 144 39.82 31.42 -16.67
CA GLN A 144 40.04 31.93 -18.02
C GLN A 144 40.28 33.44 -18.01
N GLN A 145 39.47 34.21 -17.27
CA GLN A 145 39.67 35.65 -17.12
C GLN A 145 41.04 35.99 -16.50
N GLN A 146 41.43 35.29 -15.43
CA GLN A 146 42.73 35.49 -14.77
C GLN A 146 43.90 35.17 -15.71
N LEU A 147 43.83 34.06 -16.45
CA LEU A 147 44.89 33.67 -17.38
C LEU A 147 45.00 34.66 -18.55
N ASN A 148 43.87 35.13 -19.08
CA ASN A 148 43.85 36.17 -20.12
C ASN A 148 44.54 37.46 -19.65
N GLN A 149 44.28 37.89 -18.40
CA GLN A 149 44.96 39.04 -17.81
C GLN A 149 46.47 38.82 -17.66
N GLN A 150 46.89 37.63 -17.22
CA GLN A 150 48.32 37.30 -17.09
C GLN A 150 49.04 37.31 -18.45
N ILE A 151 48.39 36.81 -19.51
CA ILE A 151 48.92 36.83 -20.88
C ILE A 151 49.01 38.28 -21.39
N GLN A 152 47.98 39.10 -21.17
CA GLN A 152 47.99 40.51 -21.55
C GLN A 152 49.13 41.27 -20.86
N TYR A 153 49.31 41.07 -19.56
CA TYR A 153 50.40 41.68 -18.79
C TYR A 153 51.78 41.23 -19.32
N TYR A 154 51.97 39.94 -19.58
CA TYR A 154 53.21 39.41 -20.16
C TYR A 154 53.52 40.01 -21.53
N ASN A 155 52.51 40.15 -22.40
CA ASN A 155 52.69 40.77 -23.72
C ASN A 155 53.09 42.26 -23.61
N GLN A 156 52.56 42.98 -22.63
CA GLN A 156 52.93 44.37 -22.38
C GLN A 156 54.37 44.49 -21.86
N GLU A 157 54.78 43.62 -20.92
CA GLU A 157 56.15 43.54 -20.41
C GLU A 157 57.16 43.28 -21.55
N GLN A 158 56.85 42.32 -22.44
CA GLN A 158 57.65 42.03 -23.64
C GLN A 158 57.78 43.25 -24.56
N HIS A 159 56.67 43.97 -24.80
CA HIS A 159 56.69 45.18 -25.62
C HIS A 159 57.56 46.29 -25.00
N ASN A 160 57.46 46.51 -23.68
CA ASN A 160 58.25 47.49 -22.97
C ASN A 160 59.75 47.18 -23.00
N ALA A 161 60.11 45.89 -22.86
CA ALA A 161 61.49 45.42 -22.93
C ALA A 161 62.12 45.62 -24.32
N LEU A 162 61.34 45.43 -25.39
CA LEU A 162 61.77 45.72 -26.76
C LEU A 162 62.05 47.21 -27.00
N GLN A 163 61.29 48.12 -26.38
CA GLN A 163 61.50 49.55 -26.53
C GLN A 163 62.63 50.12 -25.65
N HIS A 164 62.94 49.46 -24.53
CA HIS A 164 63.98 49.90 -23.59
C HIS A 164 64.96 48.77 -23.23
N PRO A 165 65.81 48.32 -24.17
CA PRO A 165 66.64 47.12 -23.98
C PRO A 165 67.64 47.25 -22.82
N ALA A 166 68.13 48.47 -22.56
CA ALA A 166 69.11 48.73 -21.50
C ALA A 166 68.55 48.59 -20.07
N SER A 167 67.21 48.60 -19.91
CA SER A 167 66.54 48.50 -18.60
C SER A 167 66.02 47.09 -18.28
N TYR A 168 65.97 46.18 -19.26
CA TYR A 168 65.40 44.84 -19.11
C TYR A 168 66.45 43.78 -19.47
N ALA A 169 67.16 43.27 -18.47
CA ALA A 169 68.34 42.42 -18.64
C ALA A 169 68.20 41.02 -18.05
N ASN A 170 67.05 40.35 -18.22
CA ASN A 170 66.91 38.95 -17.78
C ASN A 170 66.09 38.09 -18.77
N PRO A 171 66.75 37.47 -19.77
CA PRO A 171 66.11 36.54 -20.70
C PRO A 171 65.48 35.32 -20.01
N ASP A 172 66.08 34.84 -18.92
CA ASP A 172 65.59 33.67 -18.20
C ASP A 172 64.22 33.92 -17.55
N TYR A 173 63.99 35.14 -17.04
CA TYR A 173 62.70 35.55 -16.49
C TYR A 173 61.57 35.41 -17.52
N PHE A 174 61.77 35.96 -18.73
CA PHE A 174 60.76 35.91 -19.77
C PHE A 174 60.52 34.49 -20.28
N GLN A 175 61.58 33.69 -20.45
CA GLN A 175 61.46 32.30 -20.85
C GLN A 175 60.75 31.44 -19.78
N GLN A 176 61.01 31.69 -18.49
CA GLN A 176 60.30 31.00 -17.41
C GLN A 176 58.83 31.41 -17.37
N ARG A 177 58.53 32.71 -17.47
CA ARG A 177 57.16 33.21 -17.48
C ARG A 177 56.34 32.66 -18.64
N GLN A 178 56.95 32.55 -19.83
CA GLN A 178 56.32 31.91 -20.97
C GLN A 178 55.96 30.45 -20.69
N ARG A 179 56.90 29.67 -20.14
CA ARG A 179 56.67 28.26 -19.78
C ARG A 179 55.55 28.11 -18.75
N ASP A 180 55.51 28.98 -17.74
CA ASP A 180 54.45 28.97 -16.73
C ASP A 180 53.06 29.26 -17.35
N LEU A 181 52.98 30.24 -18.26
CA LEU A 181 51.74 30.56 -18.98
C LEU A 181 51.30 29.40 -19.89
N GLU A 182 52.21 28.80 -20.63
CA GLU A 182 51.94 27.61 -21.46
C GLU A 182 51.43 26.44 -20.61
N GLN A 183 52.02 26.22 -19.44
CA GLN A 183 51.55 25.20 -18.50
C GLN A 183 50.15 25.52 -17.96
N ASN A 184 49.88 26.78 -17.59
CA ASN A 184 48.55 27.20 -17.12
C ASN A 184 47.47 27.07 -18.20
N VAL A 185 47.79 27.40 -19.46
CA VAL A 185 46.90 27.18 -20.61
C VAL A 185 46.58 25.69 -20.74
N LYS A 186 47.59 24.83 -20.67
CA LYS A 186 47.41 23.38 -20.77
C LYS A 186 46.56 22.83 -19.62
N LEU A 187 46.79 23.28 -18.39
CA LEU A 187 45.99 22.88 -17.22
C LEU A 187 44.53 23.32 -17.37
N LEU A 188 44.28 24.58 -17.77
CA LEU A 188 42.93 25.06 -17.98
C LEU A 188 42.22 24.28 -19.09
N GLN A 189 42.93 23.93 -20.18
CA GLN A 189 42.36 23.10 -21.25
C GLN A 189 41.95 21.71 -20.71
N GLN A 190 42.77 21.09 -19.86
CA GLN A 190 42.42 19.80 -19.23
C GLN A 190 41.18 19.91 -18.34
N GLU A 191 41.03 21.00 -17.58
CA GLU A 191 39.84 21.22 -16.76
C GLU A 191 38.58 21.47 -17.62
N VAL A 192 38.71 22.18 -18.74
CA VAL A 192 37.63 22.36 -19.73
C VAL A 192 37.22 21.03 -20.35
N ASP A 193 38.18 20.17 -20.68
CA ASP A 193 37.89 18.84 -21.23
C ASP A 193 37.15 17.96 -20.20
N GLN A 194 37.56 18.00 -18.93
CA GLN A 194 36.87 17.32 -17.83
C GLN A 194 35.45 17.86 -17.62
N TYR A 195 35.26 19.18 -17.70
CA TYR A 195 33.93 19.79 -17.64
C TYR A 195 33.04 19.32 -18.80
N ASN A 196 33.55 19.28 -20.03
CA ASN A 196 32.82 18.79 -21.18
C ASN A 196 32.43 17.31 -21.05
N GLN A 197 33.30 16.48 -20.45
CA GLN A 197 32.98 15.08 -20.13
C GLN A 197 31.83 14.98 -19.12
N ARG A 198 31.82 15.81 -18.07
CA ARG A 198 30.72 15.86 -17.09
C ARG A 198 29.40 16.30 -17.72
N ILE A 199 29.43 17.27 -18.64
CA ILE A 199 28.24 17.69 -19.41
C ILE A 199 27.69 16.52 -20.23
N ALA A 200 28.57 15.76 -20.90
CA ALA A 200 28.14 14.58 -21.65
C ALA A 200 27.51 13.51 -20.75
N GLN A 201 28.08 13.27 -19.57
CA GLN A 201 27.51 12.37 -18.57
C GLN A 201 26.16 12.85 -18.03
N LEU A 202 26.00 14.16 -17.78
CA LEU A 202 24.72 14.75 -17.38
C LEU A 202 23.65 14.48 -18.44
N ASN A 203 23.96 14.74 -19.72
CA ASN A 203 23.01 14.50 -20.81
C ASN A 203 22.58 13.02 -20.87
N GLN A 204 23.52 12.09 -20.72
CA GLN A 204 23.21 10.66 -20.66
C GLN A 204 22.27 10.31 -19.50
N GLN A 205 22.51 10.87 -18.31
CA GLN A 205 21.64 10.62 -17.15
C GLN A 205 20.26 11.27 -17.30
N VAL A 206 20.16 12.42 -17.98
CA VAL A 206 18.87 13.04 -18.32
C VAL A 206 18.10 12.15 -19.30
N ASP A 207 18.76 11.60 -20.32
CA ASP A 207 18.15 10.64 -21.25
C ASP A 207 17.64 9.38 -20.53
N GLU A 208 18.43 8.84 -19.60
CA GLU A 208 18.00 7.72 -18.74
C GLU A 208 16.77 8.07 -17.89
N LEU A 209 16.75 9.24 -17.26
CA LEU A 209 15.61 9.68 -16.45
C LEU A 209 14.34 9.84 -17.32
N ASN A 210 14.48 10.40 -18.52
CA ASN A 210 13.38 10.52 -19.48
C ASN A 210 12.85 9.14 -19.92
N ALA A 211 13.74 8.17 -20.14
CA ALA A 211 13.34 6.80 -20.46
C ALA A 211 12.57 6.15 -19.30
N LEU A 212 13.01 6.36 -18.06
CA LEU A 212 12.30 5.89 -16.86
C LEU A 212 10.93 6.54 -16.70
N ASP A 213 10.80 7.85 -16.99
CA ASP A 213 9.52 8.55 -16.97
C ASP A 213 8.52 7.98 -17.98
N GLN A 214 8.98 7.70 -19.21
CA GLN A 214 8.17 7.06 -20.25
C GLN A 214 7.74 5.64 -19.85
N GLN A 215 8.65 4.87 -19.24
CA GLN A 215 8.35 3.53 -18.74
C GLN A 215 7.33 3.57 -17.59
N LEU A 216 7.46 4.51 -16.67
CA LEU A 216 6.53 4.69 -15.56
C LEU A 216 5.14 5.09 -16.09
N THR A 217 5.09 6.05 -16.99
CA THR A 217 3.85 6.49 -17.65
C THR A 217 3.15 5.32 -18.36
N SER A 218 3.91 4.52 -19.09
CA SER A 218 3.39 3.32 -19.77
C SER A 218 2.88 2.27 -18.78
N SER A 219 3.64 1.99 -17.72
CA SER A 219 3.26 1.05 -16.66
C SER A 219 1.98 1.49 -15.93
N VAL A 220 1.84 2.79 -15.64
CA VAL A 220 0.63 3.36 -15.03
C VAL A 220 -0.58 3.23 -15.96
N SER A 221 -0.39 3.46 -17.27
CA SER A 221 -1.45 3.29 -18.26
C SER A 221 -1.93 1.84 -18.33
N GLN A 222 -0.99 0.89 -18.42
CA GLN A 222 -1.29 -0.55 -18.43
C GLN A 222 -1.99 -1.00 -17.14
N PHE A 223 -1.54 -0.50 -15.98
CA PHE A 223 -2.18 -0.77 -14.70
C PHE A 223 -3.64 -0.31 -14.69
N LYS A 224 -3.91 0.94 -15.10
CA LYS A 224 -5.28 1.48 -15.17
C LYS A 224 -6.16 0.74 -16.18
N GLN A 225 -5.58 0.26 -17.28
CA GLN A 225 -6.32 -0.51 -18.29
C GLN A 225 -6.70 -1.90 -17.78
N ARG A 226 -5.78 -2.58 -17.08
CA ARG A 226 -5.97 -3.94 -16.53
C ARG A 226 -6.90 -3.92 -15.33
N PHE A 227 -6.61 -3.09 -14.33
CA PHE A 227 -7.30 -3.07 -13.04
C PHE A 227 -8.36 -1.96 -13.00
N LYS A 228 -9.41 -2.13 -13.82
CA LYS A 228 -10.57 -1.24 -13.75
C LYS A 228 -11.31 -1.46 -12.42
N PRO A 229 -11.80 -0.40 -11.77
CA PRO A 229 -12.65 -0.55 -10.59
C PRO A 229 -13.93 -1.29 -10.94
N HIS A 230 -14.23 -2.37 -10.23
CA HIS A 230 -15.50 -3.08 -10.32
C HIS A 230 -15.97 -3.41 -8.90
N LEU A 231 -17.29 -3.34 -8.70
CA LEU A 231 -17.93 -3.70 -7.44
C LEU A 231 -18.09 -5.23 -7.41
N PHE A 232 -17.49 -5.88 -6.42
CA PHE A 232 -17.74 -7.28 -6.11
C PHE A 232 -17.72 -7.47 -4.59
N HIS A 233 -18.35 -8.55 -4.13
CA HIS A 233 -18.44 -8.86 -2.72
C HIS A 233 -17.21 -9.66 -2.27
N LYS A 234 -16.46 -9.12 -1.30
CA LYS A 234 -15.33 -9.80 -0.64
C LYS A 234 -15.79 -11.01 0.18
N GLY A 235 -16.90 -10.85 0.89
CA GLY A 235 -17.62 -11.87 1.63
C GLY A 235 -19.09 -11.96 1.19
N LEU A 236 -19.73 -13.10 1.46
CA LEU A 236 -21.16 -13.29 1.22
C LEU A 236 -21.75 -14.26 2.24
N PHE A 237 -22.72 -13.77 3.00
CA PHE A 237 -23.68 -14.59 3.72
C PHE A 237 -24.90 -14.87 2.83
N ASN A 238 -25.04 -16.12 2.38
CA ASN A 238 -26.13 -16.51 1.47
C ASN A 238 -27.42 -16.99 2.19
N GLY A 239 -27.54 -16.72 3.49
CA GLY A 239 -28.64 -17.20 4.31
C GLY A 239 -28.42 -18.58 4.93
N LYS A 240 -27.31 -19.28 4.64
CA LYS A 240 -26.93 -20.57 5.24
C LYS A 240 -25.47 -20.61 5.70
N GLN A 241 -24.57 -20.06 4.90
CA GLN A 241 -23.13 -20.13 5.11
C GLN A 241 -22.49 -18.77 4.76
N ILE A 242 -21.29 -18.55 5.29
CA ILE A 242 -20.45 -17.39 4.98
C ILE A 242 -19.38 -17.86 4.00
N LEU A 243 -19.29 -17.18 2.86
CA LEU A 243 -18.30 -17.43 1.82
C LEU A 243 -17.37 -16.24 1.74
N ILE A 244 -16.08 -16.45 1.93
CA ILE A 244 -15.05 -15.42 1.80
C ILE A 244 -14.25 -15.70 0.53
N TYR A 245 -14.13 -14.69 -0.31
CA TYR A 245 -13.50 -14.82 -1.63
C TYR A 245 -12.26 -13.97 -1.79
N GLU A 246 -12.19 -12.83 -1.11
CA GLU A 246 -11.06 -11.92 -1.19
C GLU A 246 -10.79 -11.22 0.14
N PHE A 247 -9.52 -11.01 0.45
CA PHE A 247 -9.07 -10.05 1.46
C PHE A 247 -7.63 -9.57 1.15
N GLU A 248 -7.32 -8.36 1.58
CA GLU A 248 -6.00 -7.74 1.37
C GLU A 248 -5.05 -7.94 2.57
N SER A 249 -5.60 -8.19 3.76
CA SER A 249 -4.87 -8.38 5.01
C SER A 249 -5.68 -9.17 6.05
N GLU A 250 -5.06 -9.55 7.16
CA GLU A 250 -5.75 -10.20 8.29
C GLU A 250 -6.84 -9.28 8.90
N ASP A 251 -6.59 -7.98 9.00
CA ASP A 251 -7.58 -7.01 9.48
C ASP A 251 -8.75 -6.85 8.51
N ASP A 252 -8.50 -6.87 7.20
CA ASP A 252 -9.54 -6.84 6.16
C ASP A 252 -10.42 -8.11 6.24
N LEU A 253 -9.81 -9.28 6.43
CA LEU A 253 -10.53 -10.53 6.66
C LEU A 253 -11.36 -10.47 7.95
N ARG A 254 -10.80 -9.94 9.04
CA ARG A 254 -11.52 -9.77 10.32
C ARG A 254 -12.75 -8.89 10.17
N LEU A 255 -12.64 -7.74 9.50
CA LEU A 255 -13.79 -6.86 9.28
C LEU A 255 -14.82 -7.46 8.32
N THR A 256 -14.38 -8.12 7.25
CA THR A 256 -15.27 -8.81 6.33
C THR A 256 -16.08 -9.88 7.07
N LEU A 257 -15.42 -10.72 7.89
CA LEU A 257 -16.10 -11.71 8.73
C LEU A 257 -17.08 -11.06 9.71
N ALA A 258 -16.71 -9.94 10.34
CA ALA A 258 -17.59 -9.24 11.27
C ALA A 258 -18.85 -8.71 10.59
N HIS A 259 -18.73 -8.20 9.35
CA HIS A 259 -19.84 -7.78 8.52
C HIS A 259 -20.77 -8.96 8.17
N GLU A 260 -20.21 -10.06 7.67
CA GLU A 260 -21.01 -11.26 7.33
C GLU A 260 -21.68 -11.88 8.57
N PHE A 261 -21.04 -11.80 9.73
CA PHE A 261 -21.65 -12.15 11.00
C PHE A 261 -22.85 -11.25 11.36
N GLY A 262 -22.80 -9.96 11.03
CA GLY A 262 -23.94 -9.05 11.15
C GLY A 262 -25.13 -9.52 10.30
N HIS A 263 -24.89 -9.91 9.05
CA HIS A 263 -25.92 -10.53 8.21
C HIS A 263 -26.45 -11.84 8.79
N ALA A 264 -25.58 -12.68 9.36
CA ALA A 264 -25.98 -13.91 10.04
C ALA A 264 -26.83 -13.65 11.31
N LEU A 265 -26.67 -12.49 11.96
CA LEU A 265 -27.55 -11.99 13.03
C LEU A 265 -28.87 -11.38 12.51
N GLY A 266 -29.06 -11.29 11.19
CA GLY A 266 -30.25 -10.74 10.54
C GLY A 266 -30.15 -9.27 10.15
N LEU A 267 -28.99 -8.63 10.32
CA LEU A 267 -28.82 -7.20 10.05
C LEU A 267 -28.75 -6.92 8.55
N GLN A 268 -29.40 -5.84 8.14
CA GLN A 268 -29.29 -5.28 6.79
C GLN A 268 -28.16 -4.25 6.72
N HIS A 269 -27.87 -3.75 5.52
CA HIS A 269 -26.93 -2.66 5.35
C HIS A 269 -27.43 -1.35 5.95
N THR A 270 -26.48 -0.48 6.29
CA THR A 270 -26.74 0.92 6.66
C THR A 270 -26.04 1.86 5.67
N ASP A 271 -26.51 3.12 5.61
CA ASP A 271 -25.96 4.16 4.75
C ASP A 271 -24.77 4.91 5.38
N ASP A 272 -24.46 4.67 6.66
CA ASP A 272 -23.33 5.29 7.35
C ASP A 272 -21.99 4.70 6.84
N PRO A 273 -21.15 5.47 6.12
CA PRO A 273 -19.94 4.96 5.48
C PRO A 273 -18.86 4.48 6.46
N GLN A 274 -18.97 4.86 7.74
CA GLN A 274 -18.06 4.45 8.81
C GLN A 274 -18.53 3.19 9.55
N ALA A 275 -19.79 2.78 9.34
CA ALA A 275 -20.38 1.64 9.99
C ALA A 275 -19.83 0.31 9.46
N LEU A 276 -19.84 -0.72 10.31
CA LEU A 276 -19.46 -2.06 9.92
C LEU A 276 -20.42 -2.61 8.86
N MET A 277 -21.72 -2.36 9.00
CA MET A 277 -22.76 -2.82 8.07
C MET A 277 -22.91 -1.93 6.82
N TYR A 278 -21.95 -1.05 6.53
CA TYR A 278 -21.93 -0.33 5.25
C TYR A 278 -21.53 -1.28 4.11
N PRO A 279 -22.19 -1.25 2.93
CA PRO A 279 -21.95 -2.22 1.87
C PRO A 279 -20.57 -2.13 1.21
N VAL A 280 -19.83 -1.02 1.38
CA VAL A 280 -18.53 -0.80 0.75
C VAL A 280 -17.47 -0.48 1.79
N MET A 281 -16.68 -1.49 2.18
CA MET A 281 -15.56 -1.30 3.12
C MET A 281 -14.49 -0.39 2.50
N LYS A 282 -14.32 0.81 3.07
CA LYS A 282 -13.35 1.80 2.58
C LYS A 282 -12.87 2.75 3.67
N GLU A 283 -13.79 3.28 4.46
CA GLU A 283 -13.47 4.35 5.41
C GLU A 283 -13.30 3.86 6.86
N GLN A 284 -13.59 2.58 7.10
CA GLN A 284 -13.43 1.92 8.39
C GLN A 284 -11.94 1.84 8.76
N ASN A 285 -11.62 2.13 10.03
CA ASN A 285 -10.28 1.88 10.55
C ASN A 285 -10.05 0.37 10.71
N ALA A 286 -9.42 -0.26 9.71
CA ALA A 286 -9.19 -1.70 9.69
C ALA A 286 -8.56 -2.22 10.98
N THR A 287 -7.52 -1.56 11.49
CA THR A 287 -6.72 -2.03 12.65
C THR A 287 -7.44 -1.89 13.99
N HIS A 288 -8.12 -0.76 14.22
CA HIS A 288 -8.73 -0.42 15.52
C HIS A 288 -10.21 -0.10 15.39
N PHE A 289 -10.92 -0.90 14.57
CA PHE A 289 -12.34 -0.69 14.32
C PHE A 289 -13.15 -0.80 15.62
N ARG A 290 -14.14 0.09 15.76
CA ARG A 290 -15.13 0.05 16.82
C ARG A 290 -16.51 0.16 16.20
N LEU A 291 -17.42 -0.70 16.65
CA LEU A 291 -18.81 -0.70 16.21
C LEU A 291 -19.40 0.71 16.33
N THR A 292 -20.07 1.20 15.28
CA THR A 292 -20.63 2.56 15.28
C THR A 292 -22.01 2.60 15.93
N GLN A 293 -22.57 3.80 16.07
CA GLN A 293 -23.95 3.93 16.55
C GLN A 293 -24.96 3.40 15.53
N ALA A 294 -24.68 3.52 14.23
CA ALA A 294 -25.54 2.99 13.18
C ALA A 294 -25.63 1.46 13.25
N ASP A 295 -24.50 0.78 13.43
CA ASP A 295 -24.46 -0.67 13.63
C ASP A 295 -25.25 -1.12 14.86
N ARG A 296 -25.09 -0.40 15.98
CA ARG A 296 -25.84 -0.66 17.22
C ARG A 296 -27.35 -0.46 17.04
N ALA A 297 -27.75 0.55 16.28
CA ALA A 297 -29.16 0.82 16.01
C ALA A 297 -29.83 -0.33 15.24
N LEU A 298 -29.12 -0.93 14.27
CA LEU A 298 -29.62 -2.09 13.52
C LEU A 298 -29.98 -3.28 14.42
N LEU A 299 -29.19 -3.51 15.49
CA LEU A 299 -29.46 -4.58 16.46
C LEU A 299 -30.72 -4.34 17.29
N LEU A 300 -31.12 -3.07 17.48
CA LEU A 300 -32.33 -2.71 18.22
C LEU A 300 -33.59 -2.81 17.37
N THR A 301 -33.44 -2.75 16.04
CA THR A 301 -34.56 -2.74 15.08
C THR A 301 -34.75 -4.07 14.35
N ARG A 302 -33.99 -5.11 14.71
CA ARG A 302 -34.05 -6.44 14.09
C ARG A 302 -35.23 -7.28 14.55
#